data_AF-A0AAJ8BH03-F1
#
_entry.id   AF-A0AAJ8BH03-F1
#
_cell.length_a   1.000
_cell.length_b   1.000
_cell.length_c   1.000
_cell.angle_alpha   90.00
_cell.angle_beta   90.00
_cell.angle_gamma   90.00
#
_symmetry.space_group_name_H-M   'P 1'
#
loop_
_entity.id
_entity.type
_entity.pdbx_description
1 polymer ?
#
loop_
_entity_poly.entity_id
_entity_poly.type
_entity_poly.pdbx_seq_one_letter_code
_entity_poly.pdbx_strand_id
1 'polypeptide(L)'
;MASSKFKGSHMVVSSLRKENACLRKTLAEMSRQHTELYKLVEDSKSDEQASKSSVIELQNDLRDALEKNKQWLEYDQQREAYVRGIMARMLWLEKQLNEANQAHSQQHNEDHSDEKEAMCQMQEHYERLLKKATDELQVLREEVDITRHNLIITQNWYNERELEVEELKQQLQTEKASRESALEDRRCSVDVVEQLRDETKDLQRKLDEERHRSAKFELQGDLFQRFMLKRHLADKEKIADLERQITISSQDLEDEMQNCSYLKKQMFRVLKMLQKTEDHVTKQAKTDQEDHDSSEETQPPSQLSRDSLTSATCSSLLNQSFLECPSCHAMYPATHYRELMNHLEFCLD
;
A
#
# COMPACT_ATOMS: atom_id res chain seq x y z
N MET A 1 51.70 178.24 128.46
CA MET A 1 51.95 176.92 129.09
C MET A 1 51.51 175.83 128.11
N ALA A 2 52.21 174.68 128.07
CA ALA A 2 51.95 173.59 127.12
C ALA A 2 52.33 172.20 127.69
N SER A 3 51.90 171.14 127.00
CA SER A 3 52.32 169.71 127.12
C SER A 3 51.94 168.88 128.36
N SER A 4 50.98 167.93 128.22
CA SER A 4 50.97 166.63 128.97
C SER A 4 49.87 165.58 128.56
N LYS A 5 49.50 165.37 127.29
CA LYS A 5 48.51 164.31 126.91
C LYS A 5 48.79 163.62 125.57
N PHE A 6 49.50 162.47 125.57
CA PHE A 6 49.58 161.60 124.37
C PHE A 6 49.86 160.09 124.59
N LYS A 7 50.25 159.63 125.78
CA LYS A 7 50.85 158.27 125.93
C LYS A 7 49.89 157.10 126.21
N GLY A 8 48.65 157.35 126.65
CA GLY A 8 47.70 156.29 127.00
C GLY A 8 47.13 155.50 125.81
N SER A 9 47.08 156.09 124.61
CA SER A 9 46.37 155.53 123.46
C SER A 9 47.04 154.29 122.85
N HIS A 10 48.33 154.05 123.07
CA HIS A 10 49.07 153.03 122.32
C HIS A 10 48.77 151.58 122.73
N MET A 11 48.57 151.31 124.03
CA MET A 11 48.39 149.92 124.50
C MET A 11 47.03 149.35 124.09
N VAL A 12 45.96 150.15 124.20
CA VAL A 12 44.60 149.81 123.76
C VAL A 12 44.56 149.46 122.28
N VAL A 13 45.26 150.23 121.45
CA VAL A 13 45.39 150.00 120.00
C VAL A 13 46.03 148.63 119.67
N SER A 14 46.90 148.09 120.54
CA SER A 14 47.53 146.79 120.30
C SER A 14 46.59 145.60 120.53
N SER A 15 45.72 145.67 121.56
CA SER A 15 44.71 144.63 121.83
C SER A 15 43.61 144.66 120.78
N LEU A 16 43.10 145.86 120.47
CA LEU A 16 42.10 146.07 119.41
C LEU A 16 42.59 145.59 118.04
N ARG A 17 43.89 145.65 117.75
CA ARG A 17 44.48 145.06 116.52
C ARG A 17 44.44 143.53 116.51
N LYS A 18 44.76 142.86 117.61
CA LYS A 18 44.71 141.39 117.70
C LYS A 18 43.27 140.88 117.60
N GLU A 19 42.34 141.55 118.27
CA GLU A 19 40.91 141.26 118.19
C GLU A 19 40.37 141.53 116.77
N ASN A 20 40.74 142.66 116.14
CA ASN A 20 40.44 142.90 114.72
C ASN A 20 40.98 141.78 113.82
N ALA A 21 42.19 141.30 114.06
CA ALA A 21 42.77 140.21 113.26
C ALA A 21 42.00 138.89 113.43
N CYS A 22 41.58 138.57 114.66
CA CYS A 22 40.75 137.40 114.95
C CYS A 22 39.38 137.51 114.27
N LEU A 23 38.67 138.62 114.48
CA LEU A 23 37.36 138.90 113.87
C LEU A 23 37.44 138.91 112.34
N ARG A 24 38.50 139.48 111.74
CA ARG A 24 38.73 139.43 110.29
C ARG A 24 38.93 138.00 109.79
N LYS A 25 39.60 137.13 110.56
CA LYS A 25 39.76 135.72 110.17
C LYS A 25 38.44 134.95 110.25
N THR A 26 37.67 135.12 111.33
CA THR A 26 36.34 134.48 111.46
C THR A 26 35.37 134.99 110.40
N LEU A 27 35.39 136.30 110.11
CA LEU A 27 34.61 136.89 109.04
C LEU A 27 34.99 136.31 107.67
N ALA A 28 36.29 136.17 107.38
CA ALA A 28 36.76 135.53 106.15
C ALA A 28 36.33 134.05 106.04
N GLU A 29 36.38 133.29 107.13
CA GLU A 29 35.94 131.89 107.14
C GLU A 29 34.42 131.77 106.95
N MET A 30 33.62 132.62 107.60
CA MET A 30 32.17 132.67 107.35
C MET A 30 31.84 133.16 105.94
N SER A 31 32.60 134.12 105.38
CA SER A 31 32.46 134.51 103.97
C SER A 31 32.80 133.35 103.03
N ARG A 32 33.81 132.53 103.35
CA ARG A 32 34.15 131.32 102.60
C ARG A 32 33.00 130.30 102.66
N GLN A 33 32.51 129.98 103.86
CA GLN A 33 31.37 129.07 104.04
C GLN A 33 30.09 129.57 103.38
N HIS A 34 29.80 130.87 103.45
CA HIS A 34 28.67 131.47 102.74
C HIS A 34 28.82 131.34 101.22
N THR A 35 30.03 131.56 100.69
CA THR A 35 30.32 131.37 99.25
C THR A 35 30.16 129.90 98.84
N GLU A 36 30.61 128.97 99.68
CA GLU A 36 30.56 127.53 99.46
C GLU A 36 29.11 126.99 99.52
N LEU A 37 28.31 127.44 100.48
CA LEU A 37 26.87 127.15 100.55
C LEU A 37 26.07 127.80 99.42
N TYR A 38 26.38 129.06 99.06
CA TYR A 38 25.73 129.75 97.95
C TYR A 38 25.99 129.01 96.63
N LYS A 39 27.22 128.51 96.43
CA LYS A 39 27.57 127.68 95.28
C LYS A 39 26.81 126.35 95.28
N LEU A 40 26.77 125.62 96.39
CA LEU A 40 26.00 124.36 96.48
C LEU A 40 24.50 124.54 96.21
N VAL A 41 23.92 125.66 96.67
CA VAL A 41 22.53 126.02 96.37
C VAL A 41 22.33 126.33 94.89
N GLU A 42 23.27 127.02 94.24
CA GLU A 42 23.17 127.35 92.82
C GLU A 42 23.40 126.11 91.93
N ASP A 43 24.37 125.26 92.28
CA ASP A 43 24.59 123.95 91.64
C ASP A 43 23.34 123.07 91.77
N SER A 44 22.69 123.02 92.95
CA SER A 44 21.45 122.27 93.17
C SER A 44 20.26 122.81 92.37
N LYS A 45 20.10 124.15 92.26
CA LYS A 45 19.08 124.75 91.39
C LYS A 45 19.33 124.44 89.93
N SER A 46 20.58 124.47 89.49
CA SER A 46 20.97 124.14 88.12
C SER A 46 20.62 122.69 87.78
N ASP A 47 20.86 121.75 88.70
CA ASP A 47 20.52 120.34 88.51
C ASP A 47 19.00 120.08 88.55
N GLU A 48 18.27 120.75 89.46
CA GLU A 48 16.80 120.71 89.48
C GLU A 48 16.19 121.30 88.19
N GLN A 49 16.78 122.37 87.65
CA GLN A 49 16.36 122.99 86.39
C GLN A 49 16.70 122.13 85.17
N ALA A 50 17.85 121.46 85.16
CA ALA A 50 18.21 120.48 84.13
C ALA A 50 17.27 119.25 84.15
N SER A 51 16.99 118.72 85.34
CA SER A 51 16.02 117.64 85.55
C SER A 51 14.61 118.03 85.06
N LYS A 52 14.16 119.25 85.37
CA LYS A 52 12.89 119.79 84.84
C LYS A 52 12.89 119.93 83.32
N SER A 53 14.00 120.32 82.68
CA SER A 53 14.12 120.35 81.21
C SER A 53 13.98 118.94 80.63
N SER A 54 14.73 117.97 81.17
CA SER A 54 14.68 116.58 80.73
C SER A 54 13.28 115.96 80.87
N VAL A 55 12.53 116.28 81.94
CA VAL A 55 11.13 115.84 82.10
C VAL A 55 10.21 116.47 81.05
N ILE A 56 10.41 117.74 80.68
CA ILE A 56 9.64 118.42 79.62
C ILE A 56 9.96 117.82 78.24
N GLU A 57 11.23 117.54 77.96
CA GLU A 57 11.68 116.87 76.74
C GLU A 57 11.02 115.48 76.61
N LEU A 58 11.09 114.65 77.65
CA LEU A 58 10.42 113.33 77.69
C LEU A 58 8.89 113.41 77.54
N GLN A 59 8.24 114.46 78.06
CA GLN A 59 6.81 114.68 77.86
C GLN A 59 6.46 115.08 76.42
N ASN A 60 7.35 115.80 75.74
CA ASN A 60 7.19 116.14 74.33
C ASN A 60 7.43 114.92 73.42
N ASP A 61 8.49 114.15 73.69
CA ASP A 61 8.79 112.90 72.97
C ASP A 61 7.65 111.88 73.12
N LEU A 62 7.08 111.73 74.32
CA LEU A 62 5.91 110.87 74.54
C LEU A 62 4.69 111.35 73.77
N ARG A 63 4.45 112.67 73.69
CA ARG A 63 3.33 113.25 72.93
C ARG A 63 3.50 113.02 71.43
N ASP A 64 4.69 113.22 70.90
CA ASP A 64 5.03 112.96 69.49
C ASP A 64 4.91 111.47 69.14
N ALA A 65 5.40 110.58 70.01
CA ALA A 65 5.25 109.13 69.85
C ALA A 65 3.76 108.69 69.86
N LEU A 66 2.93 109.27 70.73
CA LEU A 66 1.50 108.99 70.78
C LEU A 66 0.75 109.50 69.53
N GLU A 67 1.06 110.70 69.03
CA GLU A 67 0.44 111.23 67.81
C GLU A 67 0.89 110.42 66.57
N LYS A 68 2.16 110.01 66.50
CA LYS A 68 2.65 109.09 65.46
C LYS A 68 1.96 107.73 65.52
N ASN A 69 1.77 107.15 66.71
CA ASN A 69 1.03 105.89 66.86
C ASN A 69 -0.44 106.02 66.41
N LYS A 70 -1.08 107.15 66.69
CA LYS A 70 -2.44 107.45 66.19
C LYS A 70 -2.47 107.53 64.66
N GLN A 71 -1.53 108.25 64.05
CA GLN A 71 -1.43 108.35 62.58
C GLN A 71 -1.17 106.98 61.93
N TRP A 72 -0.31 106.14 62.52
CA TRP A 72 -0.10 104.77 62.04
C TRP A 72 -1.36 103.91 62.16
N LEU A 73 -2.13 104.04 63.24
CA LEU A 73 -3.40 103.33 63.40
C LEU A 73 -4.46 103.79 62.38
N GLU A 74 -4.57 105.09 62.11
CA GLU A 74 -5.46 105.62 61.07
C GLU A 74 -5.07 105.13 59.67
N TYR A 75 -3.77 105.12 59.36
CA TYR A 75 -3.25 104.54 58.12
C TYR A 75 -3.52 103.03 58.01
N ASP A 76 -3.36 102.28 59.10
CA ASP A 76 -3.60 100.84 59.17
C ASP A 76 -5.07 100.51 58.88
N GLN A 77 -5.99 101.23 59.52
CA GLN A 77 -7.44 101.12 59.29
C GLN A 77 -7.84 101.47 57.85
N GLN A 78 -7.25 102.52 57.25
CA GLN A 78 -7.49 102.87 55.85
C GLN A 78 -6.99 101.78 54.90
N ARG A 79 -5.79 101.22 55.16
CA ARG A 79 -5.24 100.10 54.38
C ARG A 79 -6.12 98.85 54.49
N GLU A 80 -6.58 98.50 55.68
CA GLU A 80 -7.53 97.41 55.87
C GLU A 80 -8.84 97.63 55.11
N ALA A 81 -9.44 98.82 55.22
CA ALA A 81 -10.69 99.14 54.54
C ALA A 81 -10.54 99.05 53.00
N TYR A 82 -9.41 99.52 52.46
CA TYR A 82 -9.07 99.41 51.04
C TYR A 82 -8.93 97.95 50.59
N VAL A 83 -8.19 97.12 51.34
CA VAL A 83 -8.02 95.68 51.04
C VAL A 83 -9.34 94.93 51.13
N ARG A 84 -10.18 95.21 52.14
CA ARG A 84 -11.54 94.65 52.25
C ARG A 84 -12.41 95.04 51.04
N GLY A 85 -12.30 96.29 50.55
CA GLY A 85 -12.96 96.75 49.34
C GLY A 85 -12.53 96.01 48.07
N ILE A 86 -11.22 95.77 47.90
CA ILE A 86 -10.69 94.97 46.78
C ILE A 86 -11.21 93.53 46.85
N MET A 87 -11.16 92.87 48.00
CA MET A 87 -11.65 91.49 48.16
C MET A 87 -13.14 91.39 47.83
N ALA A 88 -13.97 92.32 48.32
CA ALA A 88 -15.39 92.36 48.00
C ALA A 88 -15.65 92.54 46.49
N ARG A 89 -14.86 93.40 45.81
CA ARG A 89 -14.97 93.58 44.35
C ARG A 89 -14.51 92.36 43.56
N MET A 90 -13.45 91.69 44.02
CA MET A 90 -12.92 90.46 43.40
C MET A 90 -13.96 89.33 43.46
N LEU A 91 -14.51 89.05 44.65
CA LEU A 91 -15.55 88.03 44.84
C LEU A 91 -16.82 88.33 44.03
N TRP A 92 -17.19 89.61 43.89
CA TRP A 92 -18.32 90.01 43.05
C TRP A 92 -18.05 89.74 41.56
N LEU A 93 -16.86 90.07 41.06
CA LEU A 93 -16.47 89.79 39.66
C LEU A 93 -16.37 88.29 39.38
N GLU A 94 -15.81 87.50 40.31
CA GLU A 94 -15.73 86.05 40.21
C GLU A 94 -17.13 85.42 40.12
N LYS A 95 -18.07 85.87 40.95
CA LYS A 95 -19.47 85.44 40.86
C LYS A 95 -20.10 85.77 39.50
N GLN A 96 -19.93 86.99 38.99
CA GLN A 96 -20.45 87.39 37.67
C GLN A 96 -19.83 86.57 36.53
N LEU A 97 -18.53 86.26 36.59
CA LEU A 97 -17.85 85.42 35.61
C LEU A 97 -18.40 83.98 35.61
N ASN A 98 -18.62 83.41 36.80
CA ASN A 98 -19.19 82.08 36.95
C ASN A 98 -20.64 82.00 36.44
N GLU A 99 -21.46 83.02 36.71
CA GLU A 99 -22.83 83.12 36.18
C GLU A 99 -22.83 83.23 34.64
N ALA A 100 -21.95 84.06 34.07
CA ALA A 100 -21.79 84.19 32.61
C ALA A 100 -21.32 82.89 31.93
N ASN A 101 -20.35 82.19 32.54
CA ASN A 101 -19.86 80.91 32.04
C ASN A 101 -20.94 79.81 32.10
N GLN A 102 -21.78 79.80 33.15
CA GLN A 102 -22.90 78.86 33.26
C GLN A 102 -23.96 79.14 32.18
N ALA A 103 -24.33 80.40 31.97
CA ALA A 103 -25.28 80.79 30.91
C ALA A 103 -24.76 80.39 29.51
N HIS A 104 -23.49 80.66 29.21
CA HIS A 104 -22.87 80.25 27.95
C HIS A 104 -22.82 78.73 27.79
N SER A 105 -22.53 77.98 28.85
CA SER A 105 -22.51 76.51 28.81
C SER A 105 -23.92 75.92 28.59
N GLN A 106 -24.96 76.55 29.13
CA GLN A 106 -26.35 76.12 28.89
C GLN A 106 -26.76 76.34 27.44
N GLN A 107 -26.52 77.53 26.88
CA GLN A 107 -26.81 77.85 25.48
C GLN A 107 -26.12 76.87 24.50
N HIS A 108 -24.83 76.58 24.73
CA HIS A 108 -24.04 75.70 23.87
C HIS A 108 -24.43 74.20 23.98
N ASN A 109 -25.16 73.79 25.03
CA ASN A 109 -25.71 72.43 25.13
C ASN A 109 -27.03 72.27 24.38
N GLU A 110 -27.81 73.33 24.23
CA GLU A 110 -29.04 73.33 23.44
C GLU A 110 -28.71 73.34 21.94
N ASP A 111 -27.85 74.27 21.48
CA ASP A 111 -27.47 74.41 20.06
C ASP A 111 -26.75 73.16 19.49
N HIS A 112 -26.02 72.40 20.31
CA HIS A 112 -25.37 71.14 19.88
C HIS A 112 -26.20 69.87 20.12
N SER A 113 -27.41 69.96 20.68
CA SER A 113 -28.28 68.79 20.85
C SER A 113 -28.58 68.16 19.48
N ASP A 114 -29.00 68.99 18.53
CA ASP A 114 -29.43 68.56 17.19
C ASP A 114 -28.26 68.04 16.35
N GLU A 115 -27.08 68.69 16.42
CA GLU A 115 -25.88 68.21 15.72
C GLU A 115 -25.39 66.85 16.26
N LYS A 116 -25.48 66.67 17.59
CA LYS A 116 -25.12 65.40 18.24
C LYS A 116 -26.12 64.31 17.90
N GLU A 117 -27.42 64.61 17.86
CA GLU A 117 -28.43 63.66 17.42
C GLU A 117 -28.25 63.28 15.94
N ALA A 118 -27.99 64.24 15.06
CA ALA A 118 -27.68 63.99 13.65
C ALA A 118 -26.43 63.12 13.47
N MET A 119 -25.39 63.33 14.29
CA MET A 119 -24.19 62.48 14.30
C MET A 119 -24.51 61.04 14.74
N CYS A 120 -25.32 60.86 15.79
CA CYS A 120 -25.78 59.53 16.22
C CYS A 120 -26.60 58.81 15.14
N GLN A 121 -27.59 59.49 14.55
CA GLN A 121 -28.42 58.92 13.46
C GLN A 121 -27.58 58.52 12.24
N MET A 122 -26.57 59.33 11.89
CA MET A 122 -25.62 59.03 10.82
C MET A 122 -24.72 57.84 11.16
N GLN A 123 -24.22 57.74 12.40
CA GLN A 123 -23.46 56.57 12.86
C GLN A 123 -24.30 55.29 12.79
N GLU A 124 -25.52 55.29 13.34
CA GLU A 124 -26.45 54.16 13.29
C GLU A 124 -26.79 53.74 11.85
N HIS A 125 -26.82 54.69 10.91
CA HIS A 125 -27.03 54.39 9.49
C HIS A 125 -25.82 53.65 8.89
N TYR A 126 -24.60 54.11 9.15
CA TYR A 126 -23.39 53.41 8.70
C TYR A 126 -23.20 52.05 9.38
N GLU A 127 -23.51 51.92 10.67
CA GLU A 127 -23.49 50.65 11.39
C GLU A 127 -24.50 49.65 10.80
N ARG A 128 -25.72 50.09 10.46
CA ARG A 128 -26.71 49.25 9.76
C ARG A 128 -26.22 48.81 8.38
N LEU A 129 -25.58 49.69 7.61
CA LEU A 129 -25.01 49.35 6.31
C LEU A 129 -23.85 48.34 6.43
N LEU A 130 -22.93 48.55 7.38
CA LEU A 130 -21.81 47.65 7.65
C LEU A 130 -22.29 46.28 8.12
N LYS A 131 -23.27 46.24 9.01
CA LYS A 131 -23.89 44.99 9.45
C LYS A 131 -24.52 44.26 8.27
N LYS A 132 -25.36 44.93 7.48
CA LYS A 132 -25.98 44.34 6.28
C LYS A 132 -24.94 43.77 5.31
N ALA A 133 -23.87 44.51 5.01
CA ALA A 133 -22.79 44.03 4.14
C ALA A 133 -22.03 42.84 4.74
N THR A 134 -21.91 42.78 6.08
CA THR A 134 -21.29 41.64 6.78
C THR A 134 -22.18 40.40 6.72
N ASP A 135 -23.48 40.55 6.97
CA ASP A 135 -24.49 39.49 6.88
C ASP A 135 -24.56 38.93 5.43
N GLU A 136 -24.60 39.80 4.41
CA GLU A 136 -24.55 39.42 2.99
C GLU A 136 -23.24 38.67 2.63
N LEU A 137 -22.09 39.14 3.12
CA LEU A 137 -20.81 38.45 2.94
C LEU A 137 -20.71 37.11 3.69
N GLN A 138 -21.49 36.90 4.74
CA GLN A 138 -21.56 35.60 5.41
C GLN A 138 -22.41 34.63 4.58
N VAL A 139 -23.60 35.03 4.14
CA VAL A 139 -24.46 34.21 3.27
C VAL A 139 -23.73 33.78 2.00
N LEU A 140 -23.02 34.70 1.33
CA LEU A 140 -22.22 34.37 0.14
C LEU A 140 -21.08 33.37 0.42
N ARG A 141 -20.49 33.35 1.62
CA ARG A 141 -19.49 32.33 1.99
C ARG A 141 -20.14 30.96 2.19
N GLU A 142 -21.29 30.93 2.87
CA GLU A 142 -22.05 29.70 3.08
C GLU A 142 -22.52 29.10 1.74
N GLU A 143 -22.98 29.93 0.80
CA GLU A 143 -23.29 29.51 -0.57
C GLU A 143 -22.07 28.99 -1.35
N VAL A 144 -20.90 29.63 -1.21
CA VAL A 144 -19.64 29.16 -1.83
C VAL A 144 -19.21 27.81 -1.24
N ASP A 145 -19.34 27.59 0.07
CA ASP A 145 -18.98 26.32 0.69
C ASP A 145 -19.97 25.20 0.31
N ILE A 146 -21.28 25.49 0.23
CA ILE A 146 -22.29 24.54 -0.26
C ILE A 146 -22.04 24.18 -1.74
N THR A 147 -21.82 25.16 -2.60
CA THR A 147 -21.56 24.91 -4.03
C THR A 147 -20.24 24.15 -4.25
N ARG A 148 -19.20 24.45 -3.47
CA ARG A 148 -17.94 23.69 -3.45
C ARG A 148 -18.17 22.24 -3.00
N HIS A 149 -18.96 22.01 -1.97
CA HIS A 149 -19.27 20.65 -1.49
C HIS A 149 -20.05 19.84 -2.55
N ASN A 150 -21.06 20.46 -3.17
CA ASN A 150 -21.82 19.87 -4.27
C ASN A 150 -20.94 19.55 -5.48
N LEU A 151 -19.97 20.41 -5.81
CA LEU A 151 -18.99 20.17 -6.88
C LEU A 151 -18.11 18.95 -6.56
N ILE A 152 -17.63 18.80 -5.33
CA ILE A 152 -16.84 17.63 -4.89
C ILE A 152 -17.67 16.34 -4.97
N ILE A 153 -18.91 16.34 -4.49
CA ILE A 153 -19.82 15.18 -4.58
C ILE A 153 -20.04 14.80 -6.06
N THR A 154 -20.35 15.79 -6.90
CA THR A 154 -20.60 15.59 -8.33
C THR A 154 -19.36 15.07 -9.05
N GLN A 155 -18.18 15.60 -8.74
CA GLN A 155 -16.90 15.12 -9.29
C GLN A 155 -16.62 13.67 -8.89
N ASN A 156 -16.82 13.31 -7.62
CA ASN A 156 -16.64 11.93 -7.16
C ASN A 156 -17.60 10.97 -7.88
N TRP A 157 -18.87 11.35 -8.06
CA TRP A 157 -19.85 10.57 -8.81
C TRP A 157 -19.45 10.36 -10.28
N TYR A 158 -18.92 11.40 -10.94
CA TYR A 158 -18.38 11.26 -12.30
C TYR A 158 -17.17 10.30 -12.34
N ASN A 159 -16.25 10.38 -11.39
CA ASN A 159 -15.09 9.49 -11.30
C ASN A 159 -15.52 8.02 -11.08
N GLU A 160 -16.48 7.77 -10.18
CA GLU A 160 -17.06 6.44 -9.95
C GLU A 160 -17.70 5.88 -11.23
N ARG A 161 -18.43 6.73 -11.97
CA ARG A 161 -19.06 6.33 -13.23
C ARG A 161 -18.04 6.07 -14.35
N GLU A 162 -16.92 6.80 -14.37
CA GLU A 162 -15.82 6.57 -15.30
C GLU A 162 -15.13 5.22 -15.03
N LEU A 163 -14.91 4.88 -13.75
CA LEU A 163 -14.39 3.57 -13.34
C LEU A 163 -15.33 2.42 -13.74
N GLU A 164 -16.65 2.56 -13.53
CA GLU A 164 -17.65 1.58 -13.94
C GLU A 164 -17.65 1.37 -15.47
N VAL A 165 -17.51 2.45 -16.26
CA VAL A 165 -17.42 2.36 -17.72
C VAL A 165 -16.16 1.64 -18.17
N GLU A 166 -15.01 1.88 -17.52
CA GLU A 166 -13.76 1.20 -17.85
C GLU A 166 -13.78 -0.28 -17.43
N GLU A 167 -14.42 -0.62 -16.29
CA GLU A 167 -14.66 -2.01 -15.89
C GLU A 167 -15.54 -2.74 -16.90
N LEU A 168 -16.70 -2.17 -17.28
CA LEU A 168 -17.60 -2.75 -18.28
C LEU A 168 -16.91 -2.91 -19.65
N LYS A 169 -16.00 -2.01 -20.00
CA LYS A 169 -15.17 -2.09 -21.21
C LYS A 169 -14.16 -3.25 -21.14
N GLN A 170 -13.54 -3.50 -20.00
CA GLN A 170 -12.67 -4.68 -19.78
C GLN A 170 -13.47 -5.99 -19.79
N GLN A 171 -14.64 -6.02 -19.16
CA GLN A 171 -15.56 -7.16 -19.20
C GLN A 171 -15.98 -7.49 -20.64
N LEU A 172 -16.38 -6.47 -21.42
CA LEU A 172 -16.75 -6.63 -22.83
C LEU A 172 -15.58 -7.11 -23.71
N GLN A 173 -14.35 -6.65 -23.46
CA GLN A 173 -13.17 -7.16 -24.16
C GLN A 173 -12.90 -8.64 -23.83
N THR A 174 -13.07 -9.02 -22.57
CA THR A 174 -12.92 -10.41 -22.10
C THR A 174 -13.99 -11.33 -22.69
N GLU A 175 -15.25 -10.89 -22.74
CA GLU A 175 -16.34 -11.64 -23.38
C GLU A 175 -16.11 -11.80 -24.89
N LYS A 176 -15.59 -10.76 -25.56
CA LYS A 176 -15.22 -10.83 -26.99
C LYS A 176 -14.12 -11.86 -27.24
N ALA A 177 -13.02 -11.82 -26.48
CA ALA A 177 -11.93 -12.78 -26.61
C ALA A 177 -12.40 -14.22 -26.36
N SER A 178 -13.23 -14.42 -25.32
CA SER A 178 -13.86 -15.71 -25.00
C SER A 178 -14.76 -16.23 -26.13
N ARG A 179 -15.60 -15.36 -26.71
CA ARG A 179 -16.41 -15.70 -27.91
C ARG A 179 -15.53 -16.06 -29.10
N GLU A 180 -14.44 -15.35 -29.33
CA GLU A 180 -13.54 -15.58 -30.46
C GLU A 180 -12.84 -16.94 -30.32
N SER A 181 -12.31 -17.29 -29.14
CA SER A 181 -11.80 -18.64 -28.86
C SER A 181 -12.86 -19.72 -29.03
N ALA A 182 -14.09 -19.50 -28.56
CA ALA A 182 -15.18 -20.47 -28.69
C ALA A 182 -15.66 -20.65 -30.14
N LEU A 183 -15.45 -19.67 -31.01
CA LEU A 183 -15.70 -19.77 -32.45
C LEU A 183 -14.60 -20.57 -33.15
N GLU A 184 -13.33 -20.34 -32.82
CA GLU A 184 -12.20 -21.10 -33.39
C GLU A 184 -12.23 -22.58 -32.96
N ASP A 185 -12.50 -22.88 -31.69
CA ASP A 185 -12.73 -24.27 -31.23
C ASP A 185 -13.86 -24.96 -32.03
N ARG A 186 -14.92 -24.20 -32.38
CA ARG A 186 -16.01 -24.68 -33.23
C ARG A 186 -15.56 -24.94 -34.67
N ARG A 187 -14.67 -24.11 -35.24
CA ARG A 187 -14.11 -24.36 -36.58
C ARG A 187 -13.27 -25.62 -36.57
N CYS A 188 -12.30 -25.73 -35.65
CA CYS A 188 -11.46 -26.92 -35.51
C CYS A 188 -12.30 -28.19 -35.32
N SER A 189 -13.38 -28.13 -34.53
CA SER A 189 -14.32 -29.25 -34.39
C SER A 189 -15.06 -29.61 -35.68
N VAL A 190 -15.43 -28.63 -36.51
CA VAL A 190 -16.06 -28.88 -37.82
C VAL A 190 -15.06 -29.52 -38.80
N ASP A 191 -13.83 -29.02 -38.86
CA ASP A 191 -12.77 -29.54 -39.72
C ASP A 191 -12.43 -31.00 -39.38
N VAL A 192 -12.33 -31.33 -38.09
CA VAL A 192 -12.13 -32.73 -37.63
C VAL A 192 -13.33 -33.62 -38.01
N VAL A 193 -14.56 -33.13 -37.90
CA VAL A 193 -15.76 -33.88 -38.31
C VAL A 193 -15.80 -34.09 -39.83
N GLU A 194 -15.30 -33.13 -40.62
CA GLU A 194 -15.20 -33.27 -42.07
C GLU A 194 -14.09 -34.27 -42.47
N GLN A 195 -12.92 -34.21 -41.84
CA GLN A 195 -11.85 -35.21 -42.02
C GLN A 195 -12.34 -36.64 -41.70
N LEU A 196 -12.97 -36.85 -40.54
CA LEU A 196 -13.51 -38.17 -40.16
C LEU A 196 -14.59 -38.66 -41.15
N ARG A 197 -15.35 -37.74 -41.76
CA ARG A 197 -16.34 -38.07 -42.79
C ARG A 197 -15.66 -38.58 -44.07
N ASP A 198 -14.53 -38.00 -44.45
CA ASP A 198 -13.76 -38.42 -45.63
C ASP A 198 -12.98 -39.72 -45.39
N GLU A 199 -12.40 -39.91 -44.21
CA GLU A 199 -11.82 -41.19 -43.78
C GLU A 199 -12.87 -42.31 -43.81
N THR A 200 -14.09 -42.04 -43.34
CA THR A 200 -15.21 -42.99 -43.41
C THR A 200 -15.57 -43.36 -44.86
N LYS A 201 -15.59 -42.39 -45.79
CA LYS A 201 -15.82 -42.65 -47.23
C LYS A 201 -14.71 -43.49 -47.87
N ASP A 202 -13.45 -43.30 -47.45
CA ASP A 202 -12.32 -44.08 -47.94
C ASP A 202 -12.33 -45.53 -47.43
N LEU A 203 -12.61 -45.73 -46.13
CA LEU A 203 -12.81 -47.05 -45.54
C LEU A 203 -13.99 -47.79 -46.17
N GLN A 204 -15.09 -47.10 -46.49
CA GLN A 204 -16.23 -47.70 -47.19
C GLN A 204 -15.84 -48.20 -48.60
N ARG A 205 -15.08 -47.42 -49.39
CA ARG A 205 -14.58 -47.88 -50.69
C ARG A 205 -13.70 -49.13 -50.57
N LYS A 206 -12.76 -49.14 -49.62
CA LYS A 206 -11.90 -50.30 -49.34
C LYS A 206 -12.70 -51.55 -48.96
N LEU A 207 -13.75 -51.39 -48.16
CA LEU A 207 -14.66 -52.49 -47.79
C LEU A 207 -15.40 -53.04 -49.01
N ASP A 208 -15.89 -52.19 -49.91
CA ASP A 208 -16.60 -52.63 -51.10
C ASP A 208 -15.67 -53.26 -52.15
N GLU A 209 -14.41 -52.82 -52.24
CA GLU A 209 -13.35 -53.49 -52.99
C GLU A 209 -13.01 -54.89 -52.42
N GLU A 210 -12.92 -55.03 -51.10
CA GLU A 210 -12.75 -56.35 -50.45
C GLU A 210 -13.95 -57.26 -50.69
N ARG A 211 -15.19 -56.75 -50.59
CA ARG A 211 -16.41 -57.51 -50.91
C ARG A 211 -16.37 -58.01 -52.36
N HIS A 212 -15.98 -57.16 -53.31
CA HIS A 212 -15.84 -57.56 -54.70
C HIS A 212 -14.76 -58.63 -54.91
N ARG A 213 -13.60 -58.50 -54.25
CA ARG A 213 -12.54 -59.51 -54.27
C ARG A 213 -12.97 -60.84 -53.62
N SER A 214 -13.68 -60.79 -52.50
CA SER A 214 -14.25 -61.95 -51.81
C SER A 214 -15.24 -62.70 -52.71
N ALA A 215 -16.23 -62.00 -53.29
CA ALA A 215 -17.21 -62.60 -54.20
C ALA A 215 -16.56 -63.24 -55.45
N LYS A 216 -15.45 -62.66 -55.94
CA LYS A 216 -14.66 -63.25 -57.03
C LYS A 216 -13.98 -64.56 -56.62
N PHE A 217 -13.43 -64.65 -55.41
CA PHE A 217 -12.86 -65.89 -54.88
C PHE A 217 -13.93 -66.95 -54.57
N GLU A 218 -15.10 -66.54 -54.10
CA GLU A 218 -16.27 -67.41 -53.88
C GLU A 218 -16.70 -68.09 -55.19
N LEU A 219 -16.87 -67.32 -56.27
CA LEU A 219 -17.15 -67.84 -57.62
C LEU A 219 -16.06 -68.81 -58.13
N GLN A 220 -14.79 -68.57 -57.80
CA GLN A 220 -13.69 -69.46 -58.14
C GLN A 220 -13.73 -70.77 -57.32
N GLY A 221 -14.08 -70.68 -56.03
CA GLY A 221 -14.29 -71.83 -55.14
C GLY A 221 -15.42 -72.73 -55.63
N ASP A 222 -16.58 -72.14 -55.97
CA ASP A 222 -17.74 -72.81 -56.58
C ASP A 222 -17.37 -73.59 -57.85
N LEU A 223 -16.59 -72.97 -58.74
CA LEU A 223 -16.13 -73.61 -59.98
C LEU A 223 -15.23 -74.81 -59.67
N PHE A 224 -14.31 -74.67 -58.72
CA PHE A 224 -13.40 -75.74 -58.31
C PHE A 224 -14.15 -76.89 -57.64
N GLN A 225 -15.07 -76.60 -56.72
CA GLN A 225 -15.95 -77.59 -56.09
C GLN A 225 -16.75 -78.38 -57.14
N ARG A 226 -17.31 -77.69 -58.14
CA ARG A 226 -18.06 -78.32 -59.25
C ARG A 226 -17.18 -79.18 -60.15
N PHE A 227 -15.92 -78.78 -60.39
CA PHE A 227 -14.94 -79.60 -61.12
C PHE A 227 -14.60 -80.88 -60.34
N MET A 228 -14.30 -80.76 -59.05
CA MET A 228 -13.99 -81.90 -58.17
C MET A 228 -15.16 -82.88 -58.06
N LEU A 229 -16.39 -82.38 -57.93
CA LEU A 229 -17.62 -83.20 -57.96
C LEU A 229 -17.76 -83.99 -59.26
N LYS A 230 -17.57 -83.35 -60.42
CA LYS A 230 -17.62 -84.04 -61.73
C LYS A 230 -16.53 -85.10 -61.85
N ARG A 231 -15.31 -84.82 -61.39
CA ARG A 231 -14.21 -85.79 -61.44
C ARG A 231 -14.50 -87.01 -60.57
N HIS A 232 -14.94 -86.80 -59.34
CA HIS A 232 -15.30 -87.87 -58.42
C HIS A 232 -16.48 -88.72 -58.91
N LEU A 233 -17.46 -88.14 -59.64
CA LEU A 233 -18.53 -88.90 -60.29
C LEU A 233 -18.00 -89.79 -61.42
N ALA A 234 -17.13 -89.27 -62.29
CA ALA A 234 -16.52 -90.05 -63.36
C ALA A 234 -15.61 -91.18 -62.84
N ASP A 235 -14.84 -90.89 -61.78
CA ASP A 235 -14.00 -91.91 -61.11
C ASP A 235 -14.88 -93.00 -60.45
N LYS A 236 -16.05 -92.66 -59.88
CA LYS A 236 -17.04 -93.63 -59.37
C LYS A 236 -17.66 -94.50 -60.46
N GLU A 237 -18.03 -93.92 -61.60
CA GLU A 237 -18.56 -94.67 -62.76
C GLU A 237 -17.53 -95.70 -63.26
N LYS A 238 -16.27 -95.27 -63.40
CA LYS A 238 -15.16 -96.15 -63.78
C LYS A 238 -14.89 -97.26 -62.76
N ILE A 239 -15.02 -96.99 -61.45
CA ILE A 239 -14.94 -98.02 -60.41
C ILE A 239 -16.06 -99.06 -60.60
N ALA A 240 -17.31 -98.62 -60.81
CA ALA A 240 -18.44 -99.53 -61.02
C ALA A 240 -18.34 -100.37 -62.31
N ASP A 241 -17.71 -99.84 -63.37
CA ASP A 241 -17.37 -100.62 -64.57
C ASP A 241 -16.31 -101.69 -64.29
N LEU A 242 -15.25 -101.35 -63.54
CA LEU A 242 -14.20 -102.29 -63.14
C LEU A 242 -14.75 -103.38 -62.20
N GLU A 243 -15.61 -103.04 -61.26
CA GLU A 243 -16.30 -104.00 -60.38
C GLU A 243 -17.17 -104.98 -61.18
N ARG A 244 -17.91 -104.49 -62.20
CA ARG A 244 -18.63 -105.34 -63.14
C ARG A 244 -17.69 -106.26 -63.93
N GLN A 245 -16.58 -105.74 -64.43
CA GLN A 245 -15.60 -106.53 -65.19
C GLN A 245 -14.96 -107.63 -64.33
N ILE A 246 -14.65 -107.34 -63.06
CA ILE A 246 -14.14 -108.32 -62.08
C ILE A 246 -15.20 -109.40 -61.83
N THR A 247 -16.47 -109.03 -61.69
CA THR A 247 -17.58 -109.98 -61.46
C THR A 247 -17.74 -110.94 -62.65
N ILE A 248 -17.77 -110.42 -63.88
CA ILE A 248 -17.84 -111.23 -65.10
C ILE A 248 -16.62 -112.16 -65.21
N SER A 249 -15.41 -111.63 -65.05
CA SER A 249 -14.18 -112.43 -65.14
C SER A 249 -14.10 -113.52 -64.06
N SER A 250 -14.71 -113.28 -62.89
CA SER A 250 -14.79 -114.28 -61.81
C SER A 250 -15.79 -115.38 -62.15
N GLN A 251 -16.93 -115.04 -62.76
CA GLN A 251 -17.91 -116.03 -63.22
C GLN A 251 -17.34 -116.89 -64.37
N ASP A 252 -16.72 -116.27 -65.38
CA ASP A 252 -16.08 -116.98 -66.49
C ASP A 252 -15.02 -117.98 -65.99
N LEU A 253 -14.24 -117.58 -64.98
CA LEU A 253 -13.24 -118.45 -64.34
C LEU A 253 -13.88 -119.62 -63.57
N GLU A 254 -15.00 -119.40 -62.89
CA GLU A 254 -15.72 -120.44 -62.14
C GLU A 254 -16.42 -121.43 -63.09
N ASP A 255 -16.97 -120.95 -64.21
CA ASP A 255 -17.51 -121.77 -65.29
C ASP A 255 -16.39 -122.61 -65.94
N GLU A 256 -15.21 -122.05 -66.21
CA GLU A 256 -14.05 -122.80 -66.70
C GLU A 256 -13.50 -123.81 -65.68
N MET A 257 -13.51 -123.48 -64.38
CA MET A 257 -13.21 -124.45 -63.32
C MET A 257 -14.22 -125.61 -63.32
N GLN A 258 -15.49 -125.34 -63.57
CA GLN A 258 -16.51 -126.38 -63.67
C GLN A 258 -16.37 -127.22 -64.97
N ASN A 259 -15.99 -126.60 -66.09
CA ASN A 259 -15.65 -127.29 -67.34
C ASN A 259 -14.43 -128.21 -67.14
N CYS A 260 -13.37 -127.72 -66.48
CA CYS A 260 -12.21 -128.53 -66.10
C CYS A 260 -12.58 -129.68 -65.15
N SER A 261 -13.47 -129.43 -64.19
CA SER A 261 -14.01 -130.44 -63.26
C SER A 261 -14.81 -131.53 -64.01
N TYR A 262 -15.64 -131.14 -64.98
CA TYR A 262 -16.37 -132.05 -65.86
C TYR A 262 -15.43 -132.88 -66.74
N LEU A 263 -14.46 -132.24 -67.40
CA LEU A 263 -13.48 -132.92 -68.25
C LEU A 263 -12.63 -133.90 -67.44
N LYS A 264 -12.16 -133.51 -66.25
CA LYS A 264 -11.44 -134.40 -65.31
C LYS A 264 -12.28 -135.62 -64.92
N LYS A 265 -13.59 -135.45 -64.67
CA LYS A 265 -14.52 -136.57 -64.41
C LYS A 265 -14.70 -137.48 -65.64
N GLN A 266 -14.74 -136.94 -66.86
CA GLN A 266 -14.78 -137.75 -68.09
C GLN A 266 -13.46 -138.50 -68.33
N MET A 267 -12.31 -137.83 -68.16
CA MET A 267 -10.99 -138.44 -68.31
C MET A 267 -10.80 -139.60 -67.33
N PHE A 268 -11.26 -139.45 -66.09
CA PHE A 268 -11.27 -140.55 -65.10
C PHE A 268 -12.14 -141.75 -65.53
N ARG A 269 -13.25 -141.53 -66.26
CA ARG A 269 -14.05 -142.64 -66.84
C ARG A 269 -13.28 -143.35 -67.96
N VAL A 270 -12.58 -142.62 -68.82
CA VAL A 270 -11.76 -143.18 -69.91
C VAL A 270 -10.59 -143.97 -69.35
N LEU A 271 -9.85 -143.43 -68.38
CA LEU A 271 -8.77 -144.15 -67.69
C LEU A 271 -9.28 -145.44 -67.02
N LYS A 272 -10.47 -145.41 -66.41
CA LYS A 272 -11.14 -146.59 -65.83
C LYS A 272 -11.63 -147.61 -66.88
N MET A 273 -11.74 -147.23 -68.15
CA MET A 273 -12.00 -148.15 -69.27
C MET A 273 -10.68 -148.75 -69.80
N LEU A 274 -9.62 -147.95 -69.87
CA LEU A 274 -8.28 -148.39 -70.29
C LEU A 274 -7.69 -149.41 -69.30
N GLN A 275 -7.73 -149.16 -67.99
CA GLN A 275 -7.31 -150.16 -66.99
C GLN A 275 -8.06 -151.50 -67.14
N LYS A 276 -9.35 -151.47 -67.50
CA LYS A 276 -10.15 -152.69 -67.75
C LYS A 276 -9.82 -153.41 -69.06
N THR A 277 -9.05 -152.78 -69.97
CA THR A 277 -8.55 -153.42 -71.20
C THR A 277 -7.08 -153.84 -71.07
N GLU A 278 -6.35 -153.28 -70.10
CA GLU A 278 -4.94 -153.57 -69.84
C GLU A 278 -4.72 -154.84 -68.99
N ASP A 279 -5.66 -155.18 -68.09
CA ASP A 279 -5.62 -156.39 -67.23
C ASP A 279 -5.66 -157.75 -67.98
N HIS A 280 -5.79 -157.77 -69.31
CA HIS A 280 -6.01 -158.98 -70.11
C HIS A 280 -4.87 -159.40 -71.06
N VAL A 281 -3.76 -158.65 -71.18
CA VAL A 281 -2.64 -159.01 -72.08
C VAL A 281 -1.29 -159.01 -71.34
N THR A 282 -0.90 -160.19 -70.85
CA THR A 282 0.46 -160.72 -70.65
C THR A 282 1.59 -159.72 -70.33
N LYS A 283 2.18 -159.74 -69.12
CA LYS A 283 3.32 -160.64 -68.80
C LYS A 283 4.18 -161.01 -70.02
N GLN A 284 5.22 -160.22 -70.36
CA GLN A 284 6.54 -160.68 -70.85
C GLN A 284 7.46 -159.52 -71.25
N ALA A 285 8.40 -159.13 -70.38
CA ALA A 285 9.79 -158.70 -70.68
C ALA A 285 10.47 -158.09 -69.44
N LYS A 286 11.72 -158.48 -69.18
CA LYS A 286 12.70 -157.82 -68.30
C LYS A 286 14.04 -157.79 -69.04
N THR A 287 14.84 -156.74 -68.78
CA THR A 287 16.33 -156.64 -68.82
C THR A 287 16.80 -155.28 -69.37
N ASP A 288 17.81 -154.56 -68.86
CA ASP A 288 18.40 -154.33 -67.50
C ASP A 288 19.22 -153.00 -67.61
N GLN A 289 20.34 -152.81 -66.89
CA GLN A 289 21.29 -151.65 -66.89
C GLN A 289 20.70 -150.35 -66.23
N GLU A 290 21.15 -149.83 -65.07
CA GLU A 290 22.49 -149.35 -64.60
C GLU A 290 23.00 -148.09 -65.35
N ASP A 291 23.56 -147.02 -64.75
CA ASP A 291 23.81 -146.64 -63.33
C ASP A 291 24.12 -145.10 -63.21
N HIS A 292 24.43 -144.62 -61.98
CA HIS A 292 25.26 -143.45 -61.62
C HIS A 292 24.70 -141.99 -61.47
N ASP A 293 25.53 -141.18 -60.77
CA ASP A 293 25.24 -140.06 -59.86
C ASP A 293 25.73 -138.66 -60.35
N SER A 294 25.29 -137.61 -59.63
CA SER A 294 25.99 -136.32 -59.38
C SER A 294 25.80 -135.09 -60.30
N SER A 295 25.35 -133.98 -59.67
CA SER A 295 25.74 -132.53 -59.78
C SER A 295 25.88 -131.83 -61.17
N GLU A 296 25.82 -130.50 -61.35
CA GLU A 296 25.86 -129.34 -60.45
C GLU A 296 25.23 -128.08 -61.14
N GLU A 297 25.11 -126.97 -60.40
CA GLU A 297 25.08 -125.53 -60.80
C GLU A 297 24.74 -125.08 -62.25
N THR A 298 23.97 -124.00 -62.44
CA THR A 298 24.49 -122.62 -62.29
C THR A 298 23.42 -121.59 -61.88
N GLN A 299 23.87 -120.56 -61.16
CA GLN A 299 23.10 -119.59 -60.35
C GLN A 299 22.90 -118.19 -61.05
N PRO A 300 22.40 -117.08 -60.42
CA PRO A 300 21.33 -116.23 -61.01
C PRO A 300 21.76 -114.97 -61.82
N PRO A 301 22.11 -113.76 -61.29
CA PRO A 301 22.06 -113.17 -59.93
C PRO A 301 21.30 -111.80 -59.78
N SER A 302 20.86 -111.45 -58.55
CA SER A 302 20.95 -110.09 -57.92
C SER A 302 20.08 -108.87 -58.40
N GLN A 303 19.70 -107.86 -57.58
CA GLN A 303 19.87 -107.58 -56.12
C GLN A 303 19.01 -106.40 -55.57
N LEU A 304 18.69 -106.43 -54.26
CA LEU A 304 18.67 -105.34 -53.24
C LEU A 304 17.83 -104.03 -53.44
N SER A 305 17.49 -103.24 -52.40
CA SER A 305 18.08 -103.10 -51.05
C SER A 305 17.09 -102.79 -49.91
N ARG A 306 17.60 -102.78 -48.67
CA ARG A 306 16.93 -102.59 -47.37
C ARG A 306 17.67 -101.50 -46.55
N ASP A 307 17.01 -100.98 -45.50
CA ASP A 307 17.60 -100.24 -44.35
C ASP A 307 18.25 -98.85 -44.66
N SER A 308 18.47 -97.89 -43.74
CA SER A 308 18.45 -97.88 -42.27
C SER A 308 18.27 -96.47 -41.62
N LEU A 309 17.68 -96.46 -40.42
CA LEU A 309 17.98 -95.71 -39.16
C LEU A 309 18.62 -94.28 -39.09
N THR A 310 18.09 -93.49 -38.13
CA THR A 310 18.77 -92.49 -37.23
C THR A 310 19.53 -91.29 -37.82
N SER A 311 19.11 -90.04 -37.56
CA SER A 311 19.30 -89.23 -36.33
C SER A 311 20.73 -88.69 -36.10
N ALA A 312 20.91 -87.36 -36.19
CA ALA A 312 21.65 -86.54 -35.20
C ALA A 312 21.74 -85.04 -35.59
N THR A 313 21.15 -84.21 -34.74
CA THR A 313 21.74 -82.97 -34.18
C THR A 313 22.21 -81.82 -35.09
N CYS A 314 21.46 -80.72 -35.00
CA CYS A 314 21.88 -79.36 -35.37
C CYS A 314 23.25 -78.96 -34.81
N SER A 315 24.05 -78.26 -35.62
CA SER A 315 24.95 -77.22 -35.11
C SER A 315 24.63 -75.92 -35.85
N SER A 316 24.02 -74.97 -35.13
CA SER A 316 23.53 -73.72 -35.73
C SER A 316 24.67 -72.73 -35.94
N LEU A 317 25.09 -72.57 -37.20
CA LEU A 317 25.78 -71.38 -37.69
C LEU A 317 24.84 -70.17 -37.57
N LEU A 318 24.89 -69.43 -36.45
CA LEU A 318 24.10 -68.23 -36.26
C LEU A 318 24.92 -67.03 -35.75
N ASN A 319 25.00 -66.03 -36.64
CA ASN A 319 25.09 -64.60 -36.38
C ASN A 319 26.20 -64.06 -35.47
N GLN A 320 27.31 -63.66 -36.09
CA GLN A 320 28.15 -62.55 -35.60
C GLN A 320 27.55 -61.19 -36.02
N SER A 321 26.30 -60.93 -35.68
CA SER A 321 25.72 -59.60 -35.80
C SER A 321 26.10 -58.76 -34.58
N PHE A 322 26.61 -57.55 -34.81
CA PHE A 322 26.88 -56.57 -33.77
C PHE A 322 25.77 -55.50 -33.77
N LEU A 323 25.45 -54.98 -32.60
CA LEU A 323 24.50 -53.89 -32.38
C LEU A 323 25.28 -52.67 -31.88
N GLU A 324 24.98 -51.50 -32.41
CA GLU A 324 25.62 -50.24 -32.01
C GLU A 324 24.74 -49.42 -31.08
N CYS A 325 25.35 -48.75 -30.12
CA CYS A 325 24.71 -47.66 -29.37
C CYS A 325 24.50 -46.44 -30.29
N PRO A 326 23.27 -45.90 -30.45
CA PRO A 326 23.03 -44.73 -31.30
C PRO A 326 23.74 -43.44 -30.84
N SER A 327 24.05 -43.32 -29.54
CA SER A 327 24.65 -42.11 -28.96
C SER A 327 26.17 -42.06 -29.09
N CYS A 328 26.87 -43.20 -28.95
CA CYS A 328 28.33 -43.25 -28.89
C CYS A 328 29.00 -44.29 -29.81
N HIS A 329 28.22 -45.01 -30.62
CA HIS A 329 28.69 -46.05 -31.56
C HIS A 329 29.48 -47.21 -30.94
N ALA A 330 29.37 -47.44 -29.62
CA ALA A 330 29.91 -48.62 -28.98
C ALA A 330 29.25 -49.90 -29.54
N MET A 331 30.07 -50.84 -30.04
CA MET A 331 29.63 -52.09 -30.65
C MET A 331 29.52 -53.22 -29.63
N TYR A 332 28.37 -53.89 -29.59
CA TYR A 332 28.10 -55.03 -28.73
C TYR A 332 27.69 -56.26 -29.56
N PRO A 333 28.20 -57.47 -29.27
CA PRO A 333 27.68 -58.69 -29.91
C PRO A 333 26.19 -58.85 -29.62
N ALA A 334 25.37 -59.27 -30.60
CA ALA A 334 23.92 -59.43 -30.41
C ALA A 334 23.55 -60.44 -29.30
N THR A 335 24.45 -61.36 -28.93
CA THR A 335 24.30 -62.26 -27.78
C THR A 335 24.34 -61.55 -26.42
N HIS A 336 24.90 -60.34 -26.36
CA HIS A 336 25.06 -59.51 -25.15
C HIS A 336 24.12 -58.30 -25.14
N TYR A 337 22.91 -58.44 -25.71
CA TYR A 337 21.87 -57.39 -25.71
C TYR A 337 21.63 -56.73 -24.34
N ARG A 338 21.73 -57.49 -23.24
CA ARG A 338 21.56 -56.96 -21.87
C ARG A 338 22.65 -55.94 -21.49
N GLU A 339 23.87 -56.10 -22.00
CA GLU A 339 24.97 -55.16 -21.76
C GLU A 339 24.79 -53.86 -22.54
N LEU A 340 24.28 -53.95 -23.78
CA LEU A 340 23.86 -52.78 -24.56
C LEU A 340 22.71 -52.03 -23.88
N MET A 341 21.70 -52.73 -23.35
CA MET A 341 20.58 -52.07 -22.64
C MET A 341 21.07 -51.33 -21.39
N ASN A 342 21.90 -51.96 -20.56
CA ASN A 342 22.50 -51.29 -19.41
C ASN A 342 23.37 -50.09 -19.84
N HIS A 343 24.08 -50.20 -20.96
CA HIS A 343 24.87 -49.09 -21.52
C HIS A 343 23.98 -47.92 -21.96
N LEU A 344 22.85 -48.20 -22.63
CA LEU A 344 21.88 -47.18 -23.06
C LEU A 344 21.25 -46.42 -21.88
N GLU A 345 21.08 -47.05 -20.72
CA GLU A 345 20.58 -46.37 -19.50
C GLU A 345 21.52 -45.26 -19.00
N PHE A 346 22.82 -45.32 -19.30
CA PHE A 346 23.83 -44.30 -18.93
C PHE A 346 24.33 -43.48 -20.13
N CYS A 347 23.94 -43.80 -21.35
CA CYS A 347 24.41 -43.17 -22.59
C CYS A 347 23.36 -42.23 -23.23
N LEU A 348 22.52 -41.63 -22.38
CA LEU A 348 21.44 -40.70 -22.73
C LEU A 348 21.67 -39.28 -22.19
N ASP A 349 22.86 -38.99 -21.66
CA ASP A 349 23.37 -37.64 -21.34
C ASP A 349 24.36 -37.16 -22.44
#